data_AF-T0L834-F1
#
_entry.id   AF-T0L834-F1
#
_cell.length_a   1.000
_cell.length_b   1.000
_cell.length_c   1.000
_cell.angle_alpha   90.00
_cell.angle_beta   90.00
_cell.angle_gamma   90.00
#
_symmetry.space_group_name_H-M   'P 1'
#
loop_
_entity.id
_entity.type
_entity.pdbx_description
1 polymer ?
#
loop_
_entity_poly.entity_id
_entity_poly.type
_entity_poly.pdbx_seq_one_letter_code
_entity_poly.pdbx_strand_id
1 'polypeptide(L)'
;MKKLYPVIFILLLACLTWAQDPGNPDSMWVEIDNPTVPAEGGDVILRIKFYTDNSGVGNDITGFGIPIYITNSNLSASPILDNTVATTFSNTAVSGFTFLTASVTTNDGDSSIFPLQYLLGAIALGAGVTSGNYTFANVKIHISDTTTLCIDSLTYQAQSLNFVTSSTAEYIPNWNQLCSPIGLQQNPNELDITAYSPVNLVVIDPKQDSIGIDFNTILEGSTYDTTQDVNSDGEKDDVVKIPKPYVGDYQIKVIPQDTGHFSLGIRIDGNDQVLLASNVVIADTDTTFGYQAEVLPSVRGDVNKDNKKNLTDIIYLVNYVFKGGPAPDPVDLGNVNCSSGAPNLTDIIYMVNYVFKGAKAPCS
;
A
#
# COMPACT_ATOMS: atom_id res chain seq x y z
N MET A 1 5.42 -3.61 -40.03
CA MET A 1 4.08 -2.99 -40.08
C MET A 1 3.85 -2.34 -38.73
N LYS A 2 3.89 -1.00 -38.65
CA LYS A 2 3.59 -0.28 -37.40
C LYS A 2 2.11 -0.50 -37.11
N LYS A 3 1.78 -1.11 -35.97
CA LYS A 3 0.39 -1.20 -35.49
C LYS A 3 -0.05 0.23 -35.17
N LEU A 4 -0.89 0.81 -36.03
CA LEU A 4 -1.66 2.01 -35.67
C LEU A 4 -2.66 1.57 -34.60
N TYR A 5 -2.36 1.82 -33.33
CA TYR A 5 -3.40 1.85 -32.31
C TYR A 5 -4.25 3.09 -32.58
N PRO A 6 -5.59 2.98 -32.66
CA PRO A 6 -6.43 4.15 -32.72
C PRO A 6 -6.41 4.77 -31.33
N VAL A 7 -5.38 5.56 -31.02
CA VAL A 7 -5.54 6.62 -30.03
C VAL A 7 -6.61 7.50 -30.65
N ILE A 8 -7.82 7.51 -30.07
CA ILE A 8 -8.83 8.48 -30.45
C ILE A 8 -8.22 9.83 -30.11
N PHE A 9 -7.63 10.45 -31.12
CA PHE A 9 -7.01 11.75 -31.05
C PHE A 9 -8.16 12.76 -31.04
N ILE A 10 -8.70 13.03 -29.84
CA ILE A 10 -9.68 14.10 -29.68
C ILE A 10 -8.88 15.40 -29.70
N LEU A 11 -8.66 15.91 -30.92
CA LEU A 11 -8.30 17.31 -31.10
C LEU A 11 -9.51 18.12 -30.60
N LEU A 12 -9.39 18.73 -29.44
CA LEU A 12 -10.25 19.84 -29.04
C LEU A 12 -9.99 20.98 -30.02
N LEU A 13 -10.72 20.98 -31.12
CA LEU A 13 -10.72 22.03 -32.14
C LEU A 13 -11.86 22.98 -31.80
N ALA A 14 -11.63 23.96 -30.92
CA ALA A 14 -12.54 25.10 -30.75
C ALA A 14 -11.86 26.35 -30.17
N CYS A 15 -12.11 27.47 -30.86
CA CYS A 15 -11.92 28.89 -30.52
C CYS A 15 -10.75 29.34 -29.60
N LEU A 16 -9.87 30.18 -30.17
CA LEU A 16 -8.75 30.90 -29.53
C LEU A 16 -9.16 31.97 -28.49
N THR A 17 -10.20 31.74 -27.69
CA THR A 17 -10.57 32.65 -26.59
C THR A 17 -10.17 32.02 -25.27
N TRP A 18 -8.94 32.28 -24.84
CA TRP A 18 -8.50 32.01 -23.47
C TRP A 18 -9.46 32.70 -22.51
N ALA A 19 -10.26 31.92 -21.78
CA ALA A 19 -11.11 32.47 -20.75
C ALA A 19 -10.25 32.70 -19.50
N GLN A 20 -10.50 33.82 -18.82
CA GLN A 20 -9.97 33.99 -17.47
C GLN A 20 -10.81 33.11 -16.54
N ASP A 21 -10.12 32.31 -15.74
CA ASP A 21 -10.71 31.51 -14.67
C ASP A 21 -11.64 32.38 -13.79
N PRO A 22 -12.94 32.07 -13.69
CA PRO A 22 -13.86 32.84 -12.87
C PRO A 22 -13.55 32.66 -11.38
N GLY A 23 -13.43 33.74 -10.61
CA GLY A 23 -13.33 33.63 -9.14
C GLY A 23 -11.92 33.37 -8.61
N ASN A 24 -11.79 32.42 -7.68
CA ASN A 24 -10.50 32.00 -7.13
C ASN A 24 -9.84 31.02 -8.11
N PRO A 25 -8.51 31.09 -8.32
CA PRO A 25 -7.85 30.19 -9.24
C PRO A 25 -8.11 28.71 -8.93
N ASP A 26 -8.73 28.02 -9.86
CA ASP A 26 -8.85 26.58 -9.90
C ASP A 26 -7.45 25.96 -9.86
N SER A 27 -7.34 24.80 -9.22
CA SER A 27 -6.05 24.18 -8.98
C SER A 27 -6.11 22.67 -9.07
N MET A 28 -4.98 22.11 -9.47
CA MET A 28 -4.70 20.69 -9.48
C MET A 28 -3.41 20.41 -8.73
N TRP A 29 -3.37 19.29 -8.03
CA TRP A 29 -2.19 18.86 -7.31
C TRP A 29 -2.15 17.35 -7.20
N VAL A 30 -0.98 16.82 -6.87
CA VAL A 30 -0.80 15.38 -6.68
C VAL A 30 -0.60 15.09 -5.21
N GLU A 31 -1.35 14.12 -4.69
CA GLU A 31 -1.21 13.61 -3.32
C GLU A 31 -0.84 12.13 -3.32
N ILE A 32 -0.16 11.72 -2.26
CA ILE A 32 0.19 10.34 -1.98
C ILE A 32 -0.03 10.11 -0.49
N ASP A 33 -0.89 9.15 -0.13
CA ASP A 33 -1.24 8.92 1.27
C ASP A 33 -0.17 8.08 1.99
N ASN A 34 0.23 6.97 1.37
CA ASN A 34 1.24 6.05 1.87
C ASN A 34 2.33 5.83 0.81
N PRO A 35 3.50 6.48 0.96
CA PRO A 35 4.61 6.33 0.03
C PRO A 35 5.53 5.15 0.42
N THR A 36 4.95 4.03 0.87
CA THR A 36 5.68 2.79 1.12
C THR A 36 4.98 1.63 0.45
N VAL A 37 5.76 0.70 -0.09
CA VAL A 37 5.27 -0.56 -0.67
C VAL A 37 5.89 -1.74 0.08
N PRO A 38 5.33 -2.96 0.00
CA PRO A 38 5.93 -4.15 0.61
C PRO A 38 7.41 -4.35 0.23
N ALA A 39 8.17 -5.10 1.04
CA ALA A 39 9.60 -5.31 0.83
C ALA A 39 9.91 -5.96 -0.54
N GLU A 40 9.00 -6.79 -1.02
CA GLU A 40 9.03 -7.48 -2.30
C GLU A 40 8.52 -6.62 -3.48
N GLY A 41 8.17 -5.37 -3.21
CA GLY A 41 7.54 -4.46 -4.17
C GLY A 41 6.02 -4.50 -4.12
N GLY A 42 5.41 -3.48 -4.68
CA GLY A 42 3.95 -3.33 -4.72
C GLY A 42 3.51 -2.06 -5.39
N ASP A 43 2.22 -1.80 -5.32
CA ASP A 43 1.61 -0.69 -6.04
C ASP A 43 1.49 0.55 -5.14
N VAL A 44 1.92 1.69 -5.66
CA VAL A 44 1.65 3.00 -5.08
C VAL A 44 0.59 3.72 -5.92
N ILE A 45 -0.33 4.43 -5.27
CA ILE A 45 -1.38 5.20 -5.93
C ILE A 45 -1.16 6.68 -5.63
N LEU A 46 -0.79 7.44 -6.65
CA LEU A 46 -0.75 8.90 -6.59
C LEU A 46 -2.10 9.43 -7.09
N ARG A 47 -2.75 10.31 -6.33
CA ARG A 47 -4.05 10.87 -6.69
C ARG A 47 -3.88 12.26 -7.24
N ILE A 48 -4.36 12.47 -8.45
CA ILE A 48 -4.48 13.81 -9.02
C ILE A 48 -5.78 14.40 -8.50
N LYS A 49 -5.64 15.41 -7.64
CA LYS A 49 -6.73 16.15 -7.03
C LYS A 49 -6.99 17.42 -7.84
N PHE A 50 -8.21 17.93 -7.73
CA PHE A 50 -8.51 19.28 -8.18
C PHE A 50 -9.54 19.96 -7.31
N TYR A 51 -9.44 21.28 -7.28
CA TYR A 51 -10.42 22.19 -6.72
C TYR A 51 -10.98 23.02 -7.86
N THR A 52 -12.29 23.22 -7.84
CA THR A 52 -12.95 24.20 -8.69
C THR A 52 -13.96 25.01 -7.90
N ASP A 53 -14.12 26.30 -8.21
CA ASP A 53 -15.21 27.13 -7.69
C ASP A 53 -16.37 27.32 -8.69
N ASN A 54 -16.27 26.66 -9.86
CA ASN A 54 -17.22 26.78 -10.95
C ASN A 54 -18.66 26.46 -10.51
N SER A 55 -19.52 27.46 -10.62
CA SER A 55 -20.93 27.36 -10.30
C SER A 55 -21.78 28.09 -11.34
N GLY A 56 -23.05 27.69 -11.43
CA GLY A 56 -24.01 28.26 -12.39
C GLY A 56 -24.07 27.51 -13.72
N VAL A 57 -25.13 27.82 -14.48
CA VAL A 57 -25.42 27.17 -15.78
C VAL A 57 -24.35 27.57 -16.80
N GLY A 58 -23.77 26.60 -17.50
CA GLY A 58 -22.76 26.88 -18.53
C GLY A 58 -21.32 26.92 -17.99
N ASN A 59 -21.13 26.84 -16.68
CA ASN A 59 -19.82 26.99 -16.06
C ASN A 59 -19.27 25.68 -15.45
N ASP A 60 -20.10 24.65 -15.31
CA ASP A 60 -19.66 23.32 -14.89
C ASP A 60 -18.59 22.76 -15.83
N ILE A 61 -17.56 22.11 -15.26
CA ILE A 61 -16.42 21.58 -16.01
C ILE A 61 -16.84 20.26 -16.68
N THR A 62 -16.93 20.28 -18.00
CA THR A 62 -17.30 19.12 -18.82
C THR A 62 -16.11 18.50 -19.53
N GLY A 63 -14.95 19.14 -19.53
CA GLY A 63 -13.75 18.64 -20.21
C GLY A 63 -12.48 18.84 -19.39
N PHE A 64 -11.61 17.84 -19.44
CA PHE A 64 -10.30 17.83 -18.81
C PHE A 64 -9.27 17.32 -19.82
N GLY A 65 -8.16 18.04 -19.99
CA GLY A 65 -6.97 17.58 -20.72
C GLY A 65 -5.73 17.75 -19.86
N ILE A 66 -5.19 16.64 -19.37
CA ILE A 66 -4.17 16.61 -18.32
C ILE A 66 -2.96 15.79 -18.80
N PRO A 67 -2.07 16.38 -19.62
CA PRO A 67 -0.80 15.78 -19.97
C PRO A 67 0.20 15.89 -18.81
N ILE A 68 0.70 14.76 -18.32
CA ILE A 68 1.68 14.71 -17.22
C ILE A 68 2.95 13.94 -17.60
N TYR A 69 4.03 14.29 -16.91
CA TYR A 69 5.36 13.68 -17.00
C TYR A 69 5.65 12.96 -15.70
N ILE A 70 6.12 11.72 -15.77
CA ILE A 70 6.46 10.93 -14.58
C ILE A 70 7.92 10.48 -14.66
N THR A 71 8.68 10.79 -13.61
CA THR A 71 10.09 10.36 -13.47
C THR A 71 10.28 9.45 -12.29
N ASN A 72 11.33 8.65 -12.37
CA ASN A 72 11.77 7.72 -11.35
C ASN A 72 13.28 7.88 -11.15
N SER A 73 13.75 7.96 -9.90
CA SER A 73 15.16 8.22 -9.59
C SER A 73 16.04 6.97 -9.48
N ASN A 74 15.46 5.77 -9.29
CA ASN A 74 16.19 4.51 -9.15
C ASN A 74 15.73 3.48 -10.20
N LEU A 75 16.60 3.11 -11.15
CA LEU A 75 16.26 2.15 -12.20
C LEU A 75 15.93 0.74 -11.66
N SER A 76 16.52 0.34 -10.54
CA SER A 76 16.22 -0.95 -9.91
C SER A 76 14.78 -1.06 -9.44
N ALA A 77 14.13 0.08 -9.17
CA ALA A 77 12.72 0.13 -8.78
C ALA A 77 11.76 -0.34 -9.88
N SER A 78 12.25 -0.47 -11.13
CA SER A 78 11.53 -1.07 -12.27
C SER A 78 10.06 -0.66 -12.35
N PRO A 79 9.75 0.66 -12.35
CA PRO A 79 8.39 1.14 -12.24
C PRO A 79 7.52 0.69 -13.43
N ILE A 80 6.28 0.28 -13.16
CA ILE A 80 5.30 -0.08 -14.20
C ILE A 80 4.00 0.66 -13.94
N LEU A 81 3.59 1.54 -14.84
CA LEU A 81 2.31 2.24 -14.76
C LEU A 81 1.16 1.33 -15.24
N ASP A 82 0.12 1.21 -14.43
CA ASP A 82 -1.19 0.74 -14.86
C ASP A 82 -1.88 1.88 -15.61
N ASN A 83 -1.88 1.79 -16.95
CA ASN A 83 -2.44 2.81 -17.81
C ASN A 83 -3.91 2.55 -18.21
N THR A 84 -4.61 1.65 -17.53
CA THR A 84 -5.99 1.32 -17.87
C THR A 84 -6.97 2.42 -17.42
N VAL A 85 -7.97 2.70 -18.24
CA VAL A 85 -9.05 3.66 -17.93
C VAL A 85 -9.80 3.26 -16.65
N ALA A 86 -10.01 1.95 -16.45
CA ALA A 86 -10.73 1.42 -15.30
C ALA A 86 -10.03 1.76 -13.97
N THR A 87 -8.74 1.48 -13.85
CA THR A 87 -7.96 1.84 -12.66
C THR A 87 -7.88 3.36 -12.49
N THR A 88 -7.55 4.06 -13.58
CA THR A 88 -7.27 5.50 -13.58
C THR A 88 -8.45 6.32 -13.08
N PHE A 89 -9.68 6.00 -13.50
CA PHE A 89 -10.87 6.79 -13.18
C PHE A 89 -11.83 6.12 -12.19
N SER A 90 -11.40 5.03 -11.54
CA SER A 90 -12.22 4.39 -10.50
C SER A 90 -12.47 5.33 -9.31
N ASN A 91 -13.74 5.48 -8.93
CA ASN A 91 -14.17 6.32 -7.79
C ASN A 91 -13.71 7.80 -7.87
N THR A 92 -13.55 8.34 -9.08
CA THR A 92 -13.18 9.75 -9.30
C THR A 92 -14.41 10.59 -9.66
N ALA A 93 -14.32 11.91 -9.58
CA ALA A 93 -15.44 12.80 -9.94
C ALA A 93 -15.83 12.72 -11.42
N VAL A 94 -14.93 12.21 -12.26
CA VAL A 94 -15.12 12.07 -13.70
C VAL A 94 -15.44 10.63 -14.12
N SER A 95 -15.59 9.69 -13.19
CA SER A 95 -15.79 8.27 -13.51
C SER A 95 -17.03 7.99 -14.39
N GLY A 96 -18.03 8.88 -14.32
CA GLY A 96 -19.26 8.83 -15.13
C GLY A 96 -19.21 9.64 -16.42
N PHE A 97 -18.06 10.24 -16.77
CA PHE A 97 -17.94 11.04 -17.99
C PHE A 97 -18.02 10.15 -19.24
N THR A 98 -18.51 10.73 -20.34
CA THR A 98 -18.83 9.99 -21.58
C THR A 98 -17.58 9.41 -22.25
N PHE A 99 -16.50 10.18 -22.27
CA PHE A 99 -15.22 9.75 -22.82
C PHE A 99 -14.15 9.88 -21.74
N LEU A 100 -13.35 8.83 -21.59
CA LEU A 100 -12.23 8.77 -20.67
C LEU A 100 -11.00 8.27 -21.43
N THR A 101 -9.88 8.97 -21.26
CA THR A 101 -8.61 8.66 -21.91
C THR A 101 -7.52 8.54 -20.86
N ALA A 102 -6.76 7.46 -20.97
CA ALA A 102 -5.56 7.18 -20.20
C ALA A 102 -4.55 6.53 -21.14
N SER A 103 -3.51 7.25 -21.56
CA SER A 103 -2.62 6.77 -22.62
C SER A 103 -1.17 7.20 -22.41
N VAL A 104 -0.25 6.24 -22.43
CA VAL A 104 1.20 6.52 -22.45
C VAL A 104 1.58 6.93 -23.87
N THR A 105 2.17 8.11 -24.02
CA THR A 105 2.50 8.69 -25.34
C THR A 105 3.98 8.55 -25.71
N THR A 106 4.82 8.16 -24.75
CA THR A 106 6.23 7.82 -24.95
C THR A 106 6.42 6.34 -25.26
N ASN A 107 7.60 5.98 -25.80
CA ASN A 107 8.07 4.60 -25.90
C ASN A 107 7.07 3.62 -26.56
N ASP A 108 6.38 4.08 -27.61
CA ASP A 108 5.35 3.29 -28.32
C ASP A 108 4.23 2.75 -27.41
N GLY A 109 3.94 3.45 -26.30
CA GLY A 109 2.92 3.08 -25.32
C GLY A 109 3.40 2.14 -24.22
N ASP A 110 4.70 1.81 -24.17
CA ASP A 110 5.28 0.99 -23.12
C ASP A 110 5.26 1.72 -21.76
N SER A 111 4.49 1.18 -20.82
CA SER A 111 4.25 1.75 -19.49
C SER A 111 5.32 1.38 -18.45
N SER A 112 6.36 0.63 -18.84
CA SER A 112 7.49 0.25 -17.98
C SER A 112 8.74 1.10 -18.18
N ILE A 113 8.78 1.93 -19.23
CA ILE A 113 9.96 2.73 -19.56
C ILE A 113 9.78 4.16 -19.07
N PHE A 114 10.46 4.49 -17.98
CA PHE A 114 10.49 5.82 -17.39
C PHE A 114 11.77 6.59 -17.82
N PRO A 115 11.70 7.91 -17.95
CA PRO A 115 10.54 8.74 -17.69
C PRO A 115 9.49 8.63 -18.81
N LEU A 116 8.21 8.71 -18.44
CA LEU A 116 7.10 8.56 -19.38
C LEU A 116 6.22 9.81 -19.42
N GLN A 117 5.53 9.99 -20.54
CA GLN A 117 4.46 10.98 -20.69
C GLN A 117 3.12 10.24 -20.69
N TYR A 118 2.20 10.72 -19.87
CA TYR A 118 0.90 10.11 -19.67
C TYR A 118 -0.20 11.15 -19.95
N LEU A 119 -1.00 10.88 -20.97
CA LEU A 119 -2.10 11.72 -21.39
C LEU A 119 -3.39 11.23 -20.72
N LEU A 120 -3.95 12.07 -19.86
CA LEU A 120 -5.23 11.86 -19.21
C LEU A 120 -6.26 12.82 -19.77
N GLY A 121 -7.49 12.34 -19.99
CA GLY A 121 -8.58 13.20 -20.43
C GLY A 121 -9.94 12.66 -20.05
N ALA A 122 -10.89 13.57 -19.85
CA ALA A 122 -12.27 13.24 -19.55
C ALA A 122 -13.22 14.23 -20.23
N ILE A 123 -14.29 13.77 -20.86
CA ILE A 123 -15.30 14.61 -21.51
C ILE A 123 -16.71 14.11 -21.15
N ALA A 124 -17.56 15.00 -20.65
CA ALA A 124 -18.98 14.78 -20.44
C ALA A 124 -19.81 15.40 -21.58
N LEU A 125 -20.80 14.66 -22.09
CA LEU A 125 -21.84 15.19 -22.99
C LEU A 125 -23.11 15.66 -22.24
N GLY A 126 -23.01 15.83 -20.92
CA GLY A 126 -24.11 16.18 -20.03
C GLY A 126 -23.62 17.08 -18.90
N ALA A 127 -24.12 16.87 -17.70
CA ALA A 127 -23.67 17.62 -16.53
C ALA A 127 -22.18 17.39 -16.25
N GLY A 128 -21.44 18.48 -16.06
CA GLY A 128 -20.06 18.51 -15.65
C GLY A 128 -19.89 18.52 -14.12
N VAL A 129 -18.66 18.75 -13.69
CA VAL A 129 -18.31 18.93 -12.28
C VAL A 129 -18.54 20.39 -11.89
N THR A 130 -19.13 20.61 -10.71
CA THR A 130 -19.37 21.94 -10.13
C THR A 130 -18.46 22.15 -8.92
N SER A 131 -18.60 23.29 -8.23
CA SER A 131 -17.74 23.72 -7.14
C SER A 131 -17.46 22.63 -6.09
N GLY A 132 -16.19 22.39 -5.78
CA GLY A 132 -15.79 21.44 -4.75
C GLY A 132 -14.34 20.97 -4.86
N ASN A 133 -14.01 19.98 -4.03
CA ASN A 133 -12.71 19.31 -4.01
C ASN A 133 -12.88 17.86 -4.42
N TYR A 134 -12.12 17.42 -5.40
CA TYR A 134 -12.35 16.15 -6.07
C TYR A 134 -11.05 15.41 -6.36
N THR A 135 -11.18 14.11 -6.61
CA THR A 135 -10.14 13.32 -7.27
C THR A 135 -10.49 13.27 -8.76
N PHE A 136 -9.53 13.61 -9.62
CA PHE A 136 -9.63 13.49 -11.08
C PHE A 136 -9.20 12.10 -11.54
N ALA A 137 -8.01 11.65 -11.14
CA ALA A 137 -7.42 10.40 -11.57
C ALA A 137 -6.56 9.74 -10.48
N ASN A 138 -6.46 8.41 -10.54
CA ASN A 138 -5.55 7.58 -9.76
C ASN A 138 -4.41 7.12 -10.69
N VAL A 139 -3.18 7.52 -10.40
CA VAL A 139 -1.98 7.08 -11.09
C VAL A 139 -1.37 5.94 -10.30
N LYS A 140 -1.64 4.70 -10.72
CA LYS A 140 -1.19 3.49 -10.05
C LYS A 140 0.10 2.98 -10.68
N ILE A 141 1.18 2.91 -9.90
CA ILE A 141 2.50 2.49 -10.37
C ILE A 141 3.00 1.35 -9.50
N HIS A 142 3.34 0.22 -10.11
CA HIS A 142 4.06 -0.85 -9.44
C HIS A 142 5.52 -0.46 -9.25
N ILE A 143 6.08 -0.73 -8.07
CA ILE A 143 7.45 -0.39 -7.66
C ILE A 143 8.09 -1.59 -6.99
N SER A 144 9.29 -1.98 -7.41
CA SER A 144 10.01 -3.15 -6.88
C SER A 144 11.17 -2.81 -5.94
N ASP A 145 11.54 -1.53 -5.80
CA ASP A 145 12.63 -1.06 -4.95
C ASP A 145 12.38 0.40 -4.55
N THR A 146 13.13 0.92 -3.58
CA THR A 146 13.11 2.32 -3.18
C THR A 146 13.37 3.25 -4.36
N THR A 147 12.66 4.37 -4.43
CA THR A 147 12.86 5.37 -5.48
C THR A 147 12.31 6.74 -5.07
N THR A 148 12.40 7.74 -5.92
CA THR A 148 11.60 8.97 -5.86
C THR A 148 10.79 9.06 -7.13
N LEU A 149 9.45 9.12 -6.97
CA LEU A 149 8.53 9.40 -8.06
C LEU A 149 8.23 10.89 -8.09
N CYS A 150 8.42 11.51 -9.25
CA CYS A 150 7.95 12.88 -9.49
C CYS A 150 6.88 12.89 -10.57
N ILE A 151 5.80 13.63 -10.33
CA ILE A 151 4.75 13.91 -11.30
C ILE A 151 4.66 15.42 -11.48
N ASP A 152 4.79 15.85 -12.73
CA ASP A 152 4.60 17.24 -13.13
C ASP A 152 3.71 17.33 -14.38
N SER A 153 3.07 18.49 -14.58
CA SER A 153 2.36 18.78 -15.82
C SER A 153 3.35 19.11 -16.93
N LEU A 154 2.97 18.84 -18.19
CA LEU A 154 3.80 19.18 -19.34
C LEU A 154 2.96 19.80 -20.45
N THR A 155 3.61 20.37 -21.47
CA THR A 155 2.93 20.71 -22.74
C THR A 155 3.22 19.62 -23.76
N TYR A 156 2.19 18.89 -24.18
CA TYR A 156 2.31 17.80 -25.14
C TYR A 156 1.79 18.28 -26.50
N GLN A 157 2.69 18.45 -27.46
CA GLN A 157 2.37 19.09 -28.74
C GLN A 157 1.73 20.48 -28.53
N ALA A 158 0.48 20.67 -28.95
CA ALA A 158 -0.29 21.90 -28.76
C ALA A 158 -1.24 21.85 -27.55
N GLN A 159 -1.26 20.75 -26.78
CA GLN A 159 -2.11 20.59 -25.61
C GLN A 159 -1.31 20.89 -24.34
N SER A 160 -1.80 21.86 -23.57
CA SER A 160 -1.39 22.09 -22.20
C SER A 160 -2.44 21.50 -21.25
N LEU A 161 -2.11 21.50 -19.95
CA LEU A 161 -3.10 21.33 -18.89
C LEU A 161 -4.29 22.29 -19.11
N ASN A 162 -5.51 21.77 -19.18
CA ASN A 162 -6.69 22.59 -19.41
C ASN A 162 -7.99 22.01 -18.83
N PHE A 163 -8.88 22.92 -18.42
CA PHE A 163 -10.29 22.67 -18.12
C PHE A 163 -11.18 23.29 -19.18
N VAL A 164 -12.30 22.63 -19.48
CA VAL A 164 -13.31 23.10 -20.43
C VAL A 164 -14.67 23.10 -19.76
N THR A 165 -15.31 24.27 -19.73
CA THR A 165 -16.68 24.43 -19.21
C THR A 165 -17.72 23.94 -20.21
N SER A 166 -18.96 23.70 -19.75
CA SER A 166 -20.08 23.31 -20.62
C SER A 166 -20.46 24.38 -21.65
N SER A 167 -20.10 25.65 -21.41
CA SER A 167 -20.17 26.74 -22.40
C SER A 167 -18.96 26.82 -23.33
N THR A 168 -18.08 25.81 -23.31
CA THR A 168 -16.87 25.67 -24.14
C THR A 168 -15.76 26.67 -23.86
N ALA A 169 -15.82 27.38 -22.72
CA ALA A 169 -14.70 28.20 -22.27
C ALA A 169 -13.55 27.31 -21.77
N GLU A 170 -12.32 27.60 -22.21
CA GLU A 170 -11.10 26.87 -21.86
C GLU A 170 -10.16 27.74 -21.04
N TYR A 171 -9.57 27.15 -20.00
CA TYR A 171 -8.61 27.82 -19.11
C TYR A 171 -7.63 26.82 -18.48
N ILE A 172 -6.51 27.34 -17.97
CA ILE A 172 -5.44 26.54 -17.34
C ILE A 172 -5.56 26.68 -15.82
N PRO A 173 -5.82 25.60 -15.07
CA PRO A 173 -5.75 25.63 -13.61
C PRO A 173 -4.30 25.73 -13.13
N ASN A 174 -4.10 26.22 -11.91
CA ASN A 174 -2.78 26.14 -11.27
C ASN A 174 -2.38 24.68 -11.03
N TRP A 175 -1.10 24.34 -11.22
CA TRP A 175 -0.58 23.00 -10.99
C TRP A 175 0.46 22.99 -9.87
N ASN A 176 0.30 22.08 -8.91
CA ASN A 176 1.31 21.78 -7.90
C ASN A 176 1.88 20.38 -8.12
N GLN A 177 3.15 20.33 -8.54
CA GLN A 177 3.89 19.09 -8.72
C GLN A 177 4.12 18.35 -7.39
N LEU A 178 4.39 17.05 -7.48
CA LEU A 178 4.81 16.22 -6.36
C LEU A 178 6.09 15.49 -6.73
N CYS A 179 7.08 15.51 -5.83
CA CYS A 179 8.18 14.55 -5.79
C CYS A 179 8.15 13.85 -4.44
N SER A 180 7.87 12.55 -4.43
CA SER A 180 7.79 11.77 -3.19
C SER A 180 8.79 10.61 -3.22
N PRO A 181 9.64 10.47 -2.19
CA PRO A 181 10.38 9.23 -2.00
C PRO A 181 9.40 8.10 -1.73
N ILE A 182 9.61 6.95 -2.36
CA ILE A 182 8.89 5.70 -2.13
C ILE A 182 9.83 4.76 -1.38
N GLY A 183 9.43 4.35 -0.19
CA GLY A 183 10.16 3.41 0.65
C GLY A 183 9.66 1.98 0.50
N LEU A 184 10.45 1.04 1.01
CA LEU A 184 10.01 -0.34 1.24
C LEU A 184 9.61 -0.51 2.70
N GLN A 185 8.48 -1.17 2.94
CA GLN A 185 8.11 -1.68 4.24
C GLN A 185 9.11 -2.77 4.64
N GLN A 186 9.39 -2.89 5.93
CA GLN A 186 10.28 -3.93 6.42
C GLN A 186 9.49 -5.18 6.77
N ASN A 187 9.96 -6.32 6.28
CA ASN A 187 9.52 -7.62 6.77
C ASN A 187 9.82 -7.73 8.26
N PRO A 188 9.01 -8.48 9.03
CA PRO A 188 9.42 -8.94 10.35
C PRO A 188 10.76 -9.67 10.29
N ASN A 189 11.44 -9.79 11.43
CA ASN A 189 12.66 -10.58 11.55
C ASN A 189 12.40 -12.09 11.66
N GLU A 190 11.32 -12.50 12.33
CA GLU A 190 11.04 -13.91 12.59
C GLU A 190 9.53 -14.16 12.73
N LEU A 191 9.05 -15.25 12.16
CA LEU A 191 7.73 -15.83 12.44
C LEU A 191 7.93 -17.23 13.02
N ASP A 192 7.42 -17.43 14.23
CA ASP A 192 7.29 -18.69 14.93
C ASP A 192 5.85 -19.19 14.82
N ILE A 193 5.65 -20.44 14.44
CA ILE A 193 4.36 -21.12 14.42
C ILE A 193 4.49 -22.38 15.27
N THR A 194 3.67 -22.49 16.31
CA THR A 194 3.68 -23.62 17.23
C THR A 194 2.32 -24.30 17.19
N ALA A 195 2.32 -25.58 16.84
CA ALA A 195 1.17 -26.44 17.05
C ALA A 195 1.47 -27.39 18.20
N TYR A 196 0.57 -27.37 19.19
CA TYR A 196 0.64 -28.27 20.31
C TYR A 196 0.14 -29.65 19.88
N SER A 197 0.85 -30.69 20.29
CA SER A 197 0.55 -32.08 19.91
C SER A 197 -0.93 -32.47 20.12
N PRO A 198 -1.46 -33.49 19.40
CA PRO A 198 -0.76 -34.50 18.58
C PRO A 198 -0.93 -34.28 17.06
N VAL A 199 -0.31 -33.23 16.51
CA VAL A 199 -0.52 -32.82 15.10
C VAL A 199 0.80 -32.47 14.42
N ASN A 200 0.87 -32.68 13.11
CA ASN A 200 1.92 -32.11 12.26
C ASN A 200 1.41 -30.85 11.54
N LEU A 201 2.34 -30.07 10.99
CA LEU A 201 2.09 -28.86 10.23
C LEU A 201 2.58 -28.97 8.79
N VAL A 202 1.83 -28.30 7.90
CA VAL A 202 2.37 -27.80 6.64
C VAL A 202 2.04 -26.32 6.56
N VAL A 203 3.06 -25.47 6.50
CA VAL A 203 2.92 -24.01 6.39
C VAL A 203 3.24 -23.61 4.96
N ILE A 204 2.35 -22.82 4.36
CA ILE A 204 2.47 -22.30 2.99
C ILE A 204 2.60 -20.79 3.09
N ASP A 205 3.63 -20.23 2.46
CA ASP A 205 3.92 -18.81 2.50
C ASP A 205 3.12 -18.01 1.44
N PRO A 206 3.18 -16.67 1.46
CA PRO A 206 2.52 -15.82 0.45
C PRO A 206 3.00 -16.06 -0.99
N LYS A 207 4.18 -16.67 -1.19
CA LYS A 207 4.73 -17.04 -2.50
C LYS A 207 4.32 -18.45 -2.96
N GLN A 208 3.50 -19.14 -2.17
CA GLN A 208 3.01 -20.50 -2.41
C GLN A 208 4.10 -21.58 -2.29
N ASP A 209 5.21 -21.26 -1.63
CA ASP A 209 6.18 -22.24 -1.18
C ASP A 209 5.75 -22.83 0.16
N SER A 210 6.30 -23.98 0.56
CA SER A 210 5.86 -24.66 1.78
C SER A 210 6.94 -25.35 2.59
N ILE A 211 6.70 -25.48 3.89
CA ILE A 211 7.51 -26.24 4.83
C ILE A 211 6.64 -27.25 5.59
N GLY A 212 7.18 -28.45 5.76
CA GLY A 212 6.61 -29.52 6.58
C GLY A 212 7.74 -30.37 7.18
N ILE A 213 7.37 -31.43 7.88
CA ILE A 213 8.33 -32.23 8.66
C ILE A 213 9.57 -32.73 7.86
N ASP A 214 9.37 -33.14 6.60
CA ASP A 214 10.41 -33.76 5.77
C ASP A 214 10.85 -32.90 4.57
N PHE A 215 10.35 -31.66 4.46
CA PHE A 215 10.65 -30.80 3.32
C PHE A 215 10.58 -29.32 3.67
N ASN A 216 11.37 -28.52 2.95
CA ASN A 216 11.31 -27.07 3.03
C ASN A 216 11.60 -26.48 1.64
N THR A 217 10.64 -25.72 1.10
CA THR A 217 10.82 -24.92 -0.11
C THR A 217 10.62 -23.42 0.13
N ILE A 218 10.31 -23.00 1.36
CA ILE A 218 10.22 -21.58 1.72
C ILE A 218 11.62 -21.00 1.96
N LEU A 219 11.65 -19.71 2.31
CA LEU A 219 12.83 -18.91 2.67
C LEU A 219 13.96 -19.72 3.32
N GLU A 220 15.18 -19.53 2.79
CA GLU A 220 16.40 -20.16 3.30
C GLU A 220 16.60 -19.86 4.80
N GLY A 221 16.96 -20.89 5.57
CA GLY A 221 17.13 -20.80 7.01
C GLY A 221 15.86 -21.06 7.82
N SER A 222 14.70 -21.25 7.18
CA SER A 222 13.50 -21.70 7.87
C SER A 222 13.68 -23.13 8.40
N THR A 223 13.12 -23.41 9.57
CA THR A 223 13.29 -24.69 10.28
C THR A 223 11.96 -25.27 10.72
N TYR A 224 11.92 -26.60 10.83
CA TYR A 224 10.84 -27.37 11.42
C TYR A 224 11.42 -28.24 12.54
N ASP A 225 10.91 -28.10 13.77
CA ASP A 225 11.39 -28.82 14.95
C ASP A 225 10.23 -29.54 15.65
N THR A 226 10.39 -30.85 15.87
CA THR A 226 9.44 -31.74 16.56
C THR A 226 9.99 -32.27 17.89
N THR A 227 11.08 -31.68 18.39
CA THR A 227 11.81 -32.20 19.54
C THR A 227 11.47 -31.51 20.86
N GLN A 228 10.78 -30.38 20.78
CA GLN A 228 10.46 -29.51 21.92
C GLN A 228 9.11 -29.88 22.52
N ASP A 229 8.99 -29.75 23.84
CA ASP A 229 7.71 -29.77 24.57
C ASP A 229 7.50 -28.35 25.10
N VAL A 230 6.74 -27.54 24.37
CA VAL A 230 6.68 -26.08 24.56
C VAL A 230 5.73 -25.74 25.72
N ASN A 231 4.66 -26.51 25.91
CA ASN A 231 3.69 -26.30 26.99
C ASN A 231 3.98 -27.14 28.25
N SER A 232 4.99 -28.01 28.22
CA SER A 232 5.37 -28.92 29.31
C SER A 232 4.27 -29.92 29.70
N ASP A 233 3.48 -30.38 28.72
CA ASP A 233 2.45 -31.40 28.94
C ASP A 233 2.97 -32.84 28.79
N GLY A 234 4.22 -33.01 28.38
CA GLY A 234 4.89 -34.29 28.18
C GLY A 234 4.81 -34.82 26.76
N GLU A 235 4.10 -34.14 25.86
CA GLU A 235 4.07 -34.41 24.43
C GLU A 235 5.01 -33.43 23.69
N LYS A 236 5.53 -33.85 22.54
CA LYS A 236 6.41 -32.98 21.75
C LYS A 236 5.58 -32.20 20.75
N ASP A 237 5.84 -30.91 20.64
CA ASP A 237 5.13 -29.97 19.79
C ASP A 237 5.87 -29.72 18.49
N ASP A 238 5.13 -29.20 17.51
CA ASP A 238 5.62 -28.86 16.19
C ASP A 238 5.89 -27.36 16.11
N VAL A 239 7.16 -26.99 15.95
CA VAL A 239 7.61 -25.60 15.90
C VAL A 239 8.24 -25.29 14.54
N VAL A 240 7.59 -24.43 13.78
CA VAL A 240 8.11 -23.87 12.52
C VAL A 240 8.65 -22.47 12.78
N LYS A 241 9.89 -22.20 12.37
CA LYS A 241 10.49 -20.86 12.42
C LYS A 241 10.84 -20.38 11.03
N ILE A 242 10.46 -19.16 10.69
CA ILE A 242 10.67 -18.54 9.37
C ILE A 242 11.42 -17.22 9.60
N PRO A 243 12.71 -17.12 9.25
CA PRO A 243 13.46 -15.88 9.33
C PRO A 243 13.04 -14.93 8.19
N LYS A 244 12.90 -13.65 8.52
CA LYS A 244 12.49 -12.59 7.59
C LYS A 244 11.25 -12.93 6.76
N PRO A 245 10.15 -13.36 7.39
CA PRO A 245 8.95 -13.80 6.68
C PRO A 245 8.45 -12.71 5.74
N TYR A 246 7.88 -13.11 4.60
CA TYR A 246 7.17 -12.16 3.74
C TYR A 246 5.99 -11.56 4.49
N VAL A 247 5.66 -10.31 4.20
CA VAL A 247 4.38 -9.75 4.62
C VAL A 247 3.27 -10.43 3.81
N GLY A 248 2.15 -10.73 4.47
CA GLY A 248 0.96 -11.31 3.84
C GLY A 248 0.43 -12.55 4.55
N ASP A 249 -0.48 -13.24 3.87
CA ASP A 249 -1.21 -14.37 4.44
C ASP A 249 -0.42 -15.68 4.30
N TYR A 250 -0.13 -16.30 5.44
CA TYR A 250 0.38 -17.67 5.51
C TYR A 250 -0.80 -18.63 5.70
N GLN A 251 -0.83 -19.71 4.93
CA GLN A 251 -1.81 -20.78 5.12
C GLN A 251 -1.17 -21.90 5.94
N ILE A 252 -1.84 -22.32 7.00
CA ILE A 252 -1.35 -23.36 7.91
C ILE A 252 -2.31 -24.53 7.83
N LYS A 253 -1.80 -25.69 7.42
CA LYS A 253 -2.50 -26.96 7.47
C LYS A 253 -2.04 -27.70 8.72
N VAL A 254 -3.00 -28.06 9.56
CA VAL A 254 -2.78 -28.90 10.74
C VAL A 254 -3.26 -30.31 10.40
N ILE A 255 -2.37 -31.27 10.51
CA ILE A 255 -2.55 -32.66 10.10
C ILE A 255 -2.49 -33.55 11.35
N PRO A 256 -3.63 -34.00 11.87
CA PRO A 256 -3.67 -34.88 13.02
C PRO A 256 -2.82 -36.15 12.90
N GLN A 257 -2.17 -36.53 14.00
CA GLN A 257 -1.44 -37.79 14.14
C GLN A 257 -2.12 -38.77 15.10
N ASP A 258 -2.93 -38.26 16.04
CA ASP A 258 -3.77 -39.06 16.93
C ASP A 258 -5.07 -38.27 17.27
N THR A 259 -6.04 -38.96 17.86
CA THR A 259 -7.22 -38.36 18.47
C THR A 259 -6.83 -37.60 19.75
N GLY A 260 -7.58 -36.54 20.09
CA GLY A 260 -7.24 -35.70 21.23
C GLY A 260 -7.67 -34.25 21.03
N HIS A 261 -6.84 -33.33 21.50
CA HIS A 261 -7.03 -31.90 21.26
C HIS A 261 -5.72 -31.29 20.79
N PHE A 262 -5.79 -30.23 19.98
CA PHE A 262 -4.62 -29.43 19.66
C PHE A 262 -4.91 -27.95 19.88
N SER A 263 -3.85 -27.17 19.98
CA SER A 263 -3.90 -25.70 19.88
C SER A 263 -2.87 -25.25 18.84
N LEU A 264 -3.10 -24.11 18.21
CA LEU A 264 -2.20 -23.54 17.21
C LEU A 264 -1.99 -22.07 17.56
N GLY A 265 -0.74 -21.65 17.66
CA GLY A 265 -0.39 -20.26 17.90
C GLY A 265 0.77 -19.79 17.04
N ILE A 266 0.82 -18.48 16.83
CA ILE A 266 1.90 -17.81 16.11
C ILE A 266 2.55 -16.75 16.99
N ARG A 267 3.81 -16.44 16.72
CA ARG A 267 4.57 -15.36 17.34
C ARG A 267 5.39 -14.69 16.25
N ILE A 268 5.32 -13.36 16.17
CA ILE A 268 6.09 -12.57 15.20
C ILE A 268 7.09 -11.73 16.00
N ASP A 269 8.35 -11.69 15.59
CA ASP A 269 9.42 -10.88 16.21
C ASP A 269 9.55 -11.05 17.74
N GLY A 270 9.34 -12.28 18.22
CA GLY A 270 9.45 -12.59 19.65
C GLY A 270 8.28 -12.10 20.51
N ASN A 271 7.21 -11.57 19.91
CA ASN A 271 6.03 -11.01 20.58
C ASN A 271 5.21 -12.07 21.36
N ASP A 272 4.20 -11.61 22.09
CA ASP A 272 3.22 -12.52 22.70
C ASP A 272 2.57 -13.43 21.65
N GLN A 273 2.32 -14.68 22.04
CA GLN A 273 1.74 -15.68 21.12
C GLN A 273 0.25 -15.37 20.89
N VAL A 274 -0.15 -15.34 19.63
CA VAL A 274 -1.54 -15.23 19.20
C VAL A 274 -2.05 -16.62 18.85
N LEU A 275 -3.10 -17.08 19.52
CA LEU A 275 -3.73 -18.37 19.23
C LEU A 275 -4.66 -18.25 18.01
N LEU A 276 -4.38 -19.02 16.97
CA LEU A 276 -5.26 -19.22 15.82
C LEU A 276 -6.30 -20.32 16.08
N ALA A 277 -5.96 -21.26 16.96
CA ALA A 277 -6.83 -22.33 17.41
C ALA A 277 -6.54 -22.65 18.88
N SER A 278 -7.58 -22.93 19.66
CA SER A 278 -7.43 -23.30 21.07
C SER A 278 -8.29 -24.52 21.40
N ASN A 279 -7.63 -25.56 21.91
CA ASN A 279 -8.24 -26.81 22.37
C ASN A 279 -9.26 -27.42 21.39
N VAL A 280 -8.87 -27.47 20.11
CA VAL A 280 -9.71 -28.02 19.03
C VAL A 280 -9.70 -29.53 19.09
N VAL A 281 -10.90 -30.15 19.07
CA VAL A 281 -11.08 -31.59 19.16
C VAL A 281 -10.68 -32.28 17.85
N ILE A 282 -9.89 -33.34 17.97
CA ILE A 282 -9.56 -34.27 16.88
C ILE A 282 -10.37 -35.55 17.09
N ALA A 283 -11.41 -35.73 16.28
CA ALA A 283 -12.26 -36.93 16.33
C ALA A 283 -11.70 -38.11 15.53
N ASP A 284 -10.96 -37.82 14.45
CA ASP A 284 -10.30 -38.77 13.57
C ASP A 284 -9.05 -38.12 12.96
N THR A 285 -8.16 -38.96 12.43
CA THR A 285 -6.89 -38.53 11.81
C THR A 285 -7.01 -38.20 10.32
N ASP A 286 -8.20 -38.35 9.73
CA ASP A 286 -8.42 -38.14 8.29
C ASP A 286 -8.76 -36.67 7.98
N THR A 287 -9.15 -35.89 9.00
CA THR A 287 -9.52 -34.49 8.88
C THR A 287 -8.30 -33.56 8.99
N THR A 288 -7.94 -32.88 7.90
CA THR A 288 -6.97 -31.77 7.93
C THR A 288 -7.67 -30.46 8.25
N PHE A 289 -7.12 -29.68 9.18
CA PHE A 289 -7.63 -28.35 9.53
C PHE A 289 -6.82 -27.26 8.82
N GLY A 290 -7.51 -26.22 8.33
CA GLY A 290 -6.87 -25.08 7.66
C GLY A 290 -7.03 -23.81 8.48
N TYR A 291 -5.93 -23.09 8.66
CA TYR A 291 -5.87 -21.78 9.32
C TYR A 291 -5.11 -20.78 8.45
N GLN A 292 -5.30 -19.50 8.74
CA GLN A 292 -4.56 -18.41 8.12
C GLN A 292 -3.90 -17.55 9.20
N ALA A 293 -2.66 -17.16 8.95
CA ALA A 293 -1.89 -16.22 9.76
C ALA A 293 -1.55 -15.00 8.91
N GLU A 294 -2.10 -13.84 9.27
CA GLU A 294 -1.75 -12.58 8.62
C GLU A 294 -0.44 -12.05 9.23
N VAL A 295 0.62 -12.00 8.42
CA VAL A 295 1.90 -11.42 8.81
C VAL A 295 1.94 -9.98 8.29
N LEU A 296 1.89 -9.04 9.22
CA LEU A 296 1.96 -7.61 8.89
C LEU A 296 3.41 -7.11 8.90
N PRO A 297 3.71 -5.98 8.24
CA PRO A 297 5.04 -5.38 8.31
C PRO A 297 5.45 -5.08 9.75
N SER A 298 6.74 -5.22 10.06
CA SER A 298 7.25 -4.83 11.37
C SER A 298 7.41 -3.32 11.42
N VAL A 299 6.37 -2.64 11.92
CA VAL A 299 6.37 -1.18 12.08
C VAL A 299 6.37 -0.81 13.56
N ARG A 300 7.30 -1.37 14.34
CA ARG A 300 7.55 -0.86 15.69
C ARG A 300 7.71 0.66 15.63
N GLY A 301 6.95 1.35 16.46
CA GLY A 301 6.83 2.81 16.51
C GLY A 301 5.68 3.42 15.74
N ASP A 302 4.95 2.65 14.92
CA ASP A 302 3.65 3.04 14.32
C ASP A 302 2.53 2.38 15.12
N VAL A 303 2.27 2.94 16.30
CA VAL A 303 1.32 2.35 17.26
C VAL A 303 -0.12 2.66 16.92
N ASN A 304 -0.35 3.66 16.05
CA ASN A 304 -1.68 4.00 15.57
C ASN A 304 -2.01 3.38 14.20
N LYS A 305 -1.08 2.61 13.61
CA LYS A 305 -1.21 1.90 12.33
C LYS A 305 -1.49 2.83 11.15
N ASP A 306 -0.98 4.06 11.19
CA ASP A 306 -1.14 5.03 10.10
C ASP A 306 0.00 4.98 9.07
N ASN A 307 0.91 3.99 9.20
CA ASN A 307 2.12 3.78 8.42
C ASN A 307 3.14 4.91 8.53
N LYS A 308 3.03 5.77 9.55
CA LYS A 308 3.98 6.85 9.83
C LYS A 308 4.47 6.67 11.26
N LYS A 309 5.74 7.01 11.50
CA LYS A 309 6.33 7.02 12.85
C LYS A 309 6.56 8.46 13.26
N ASN A 310 5.55 9.08 13.87
CA ASN A 310 5.52 10.51 14.07
C ASN A 310 5.03 10.92 15.48
N LEU A 311 4.68 12.20 15.64
CA LEU A 311 4.18 12.74 16.91
C LEU A 311 2.89 12.05 17.38
N THR A 312 2.02 11.60 16.48
CA THR A 312 0.77 10.92 16.83
C THR A 312 1.03 9.60 17.54
N ASP A 313 2.07 8.86 17.14
CA ASP A 313 2.53 7.63 17.81
C ASP A 313 3.08 7.89 19.21
N ILE A 314 3.86 8.96 19.35
CA ILE A 314 4.37 9.41 20.65
C ILE A 314 3.19 9.74 21.58
N ILE A 315 2.19 10.48 21.07
CA ILE A 315 0.99 10.83 21.84
C ILE A 315 0.20 9.58 22.21
N TYR A 316 0.04 8.63 21.29
CA TYR A 316 -0.63 7.36 21.53
C TYR A 316 0.07 6.59 22.67
N LEU A 317 1.39 6.41 22.58
CA LEU A 317 2.19 5.77 23.62
C LEU A 317 2.08 6.49 24.98
N VAL A 318 2.13 7.82 24.99
CA VAL A 318 1.92 8.61 26.22
C VAL A 318 0.54 8.35 26.81
N ASN A 319 -0.50 8.27 25.99
CA ASN A 319 -1.86 8.01 26.46
C ASN A 319 -1.98 6.58 27.02
N TYR A 320 -1.41 5.59 26.35
CA TYR A 320 -1.36 4.21 26.84
C TYR A 320 -0.59 4.11 28.18
N VAL A 321 0.68 4.54 28.21
CA VAL A 321 1.59 4.38 29.35
C VAL A 321 1.15 5.20 30.56
N PHE A 322 0.63 6.42 30.37
CA PHE A 322 0.38 7.35 31.48
C PHE A 322 -1.09 7.72 31.71
N LYS A 323 -1.99 7.47 30.76
CA LYS A 323 -3.38 7.95 30.85
C LYS A 323 -4.44 6.86 30.72
N GLY A 324 -4.05 5.59 30.72
CA GLY A 324 -4.98 4.47 30.59
C GLY A 324 -5.67 4.42 29.22
N GLY A 325 -5.00 4.93 28.18
CA GLY A 325 -5.42 4.78 26.80
C GLY A 325 -5.37 3.31 26.33
N PRO A 326 -5.93 3.02 25.15
CA PRO A 326 -5.86 1.67 24.57
C PRO A 326 -4.41 1.23 24.38
N ALA A 327 -4.16 -0.06 24.59
CA ALA A 327 -2.85 -0.65 24.29
C ALA A 327 -2.62 -0.68 22.78
N PRO A 328 -1.36 -0.52 22.32
CA PRO A 328 -1.02 -0.86 20.94
C PRO A 328 -1.44 -2.30 20.64
N ASP A 329 -1.76 -2.58 19.39
CA ASP A 329 -2.21 -3.90 18.95
C ASP A 329 -1.45 -4.28 17.67
N PRO A 330 -0.47 -5.20 17.69
CA PRO A 330 0.06 -5.84 18.89
C PRO A 330 0.75 -4.84 19.83
N VAL A 331 0.77 -5.16 21.12
CA VAL A 331 1.37 -4.31 22.19
C VAL A 331 2.82 -3.94 21.86
N ASP A 332 3.53 -4.84 21.20
CA ASP A 332 4.92 -4.69 20.79
C ASP A 332 5.17 -3.61 19.73
N LEU A 333 4.14 -3.13 19.01
CA LEU A 333 4.28 -1.93 18.19
C LEU A 333 4.82 -0.76 19.01
N GLY A 334 4.49 -0.72 20.31
CA GLY A 334 4.96 0.31 21.21
C GLY A 334 6.34 0.07 21.83
N ASN A 335 6.85 -1.15 21.78
CA ASN A 335 8.13 -1.52 22.39
C ASN A 335 9.27 -1.28 21.38
N VAL A 336 9.52 0.00 21.11
CA VAL A 336 10.37 0.46 20.01
C VAL A 336 11.86 0.28 20.28
N ASN A 337 12.25 0.05 21.53
CA ASN A 337 13.63 -0.19 21.92
C ASN A 337 13.95 -1.66 22.17
N CYS A 338 12.98 -2.56 21.96
CA CYS A 338 13.10 -4.00 22.17
C CYS A 338 13.55 -4.37 23.60
N SER A 339 13.09 -3.59 24.57
CA SER A 339 13.28 -3.93 25.98
C SER A 339 12.36 -5.08 26.38
N SER A 340 12.71 -5.81 27.45
CA SER A 340 11.83 -6.87 27.93
C SER A 340 10.60 -6.26 28.61
N GLY A 341 9.40 -6.62 28.12
CA GLY A 341 8.12 -6.22 28.69
C GLY A 341 7.36 -5.20 27.84
N ALA A 342 6.25 -4.70 28.38
CA ALA A 342 5.36 -3.78 27.70
C ALA A 342 5.99 -2.39 27.44
N PRO A 343 5.49 -1.65 26.42
CA PRO A 343 5.91 -0.29 26.12
C PRO A 343 5.89 0.60 27.37
N ASN A 344 6.96 1.37 27.59
CA ASN A 344 7.10 2.21 28.76
C ASN A 344 7.72 3.58 28.43
N LEU A 345 8.12 4.34 29.45
CA LEU A 345 8.71 5.68 29.28
C LEU A 345 9.95 5.67 28.36
N THR A 346 10.75 4.61 28.40
CA THR A 346 11.98 4.54 27.60
C THR A 346 11.69 4.42 26.11
N ASP A 347 10.58 3.76 25.74
CA ASP A 347 10.07 3.68 24.37
C ASP A 347 9.57 5.05 23.86
N ILE A 348 8.84 5.78 24.71
CA ILE A 348 8.39 7.15 24.40
C ILE A 348 9.60 8.06 24.15
N ILE A 349 10.61 8.00 25.02
CA ILE A 349 11.86 8.78 24.85
C ILE A 349 12.58 8.39 23.56
N TYR A 350 12.62 7.09 23.24
CA TYR A 350 13.21 6.60 22.01
C TYR A 350 12.51 7.19 20.78
N MET A 351 11.18 7.11 20.73
CA MET A 351 10.39 7.71 19.65
C MET A 351 10.62 9.21 19.53
N VAL A 352 10.66 9.96 20.65
CA VAL A 352 10.97 11.40 20.61
C VAL A 352 12.35 11.67 19.99
N ASN A 353 13.36 10.89 20.35
CA ASN A 353 14.71 11.07 19.79
C ASN A 353 14.77 10.68 18.31
N TYR A 354 14.05 9.63 17.91
CA TYR A 354 13.94 9.22 16.51
C TYR A 354 13.25 10.31 15.67
N VAL A 355 12.04 10.72 16.07
CA VAL A 355 11.19 11.67 15.33
C VAL A 355 11.81 13.07 15.26
N PHE A 356 12.41 13.55 16.34
CA PHE A 356 12.85 14.96 16.42
C PHE A 356 14.36 15.19 16.39
N LYS A 357 15.17 14.15 16.59
CA LYS A 357 16.64 14.29 16.72
C LYS A 357 17.44 13.42 15.76
N GLY A 358 16.78 12.73 14.82
CA GLY A 358 17.45 11.88 13.84
C GLY A 358 18.20 10.70 14.46
N ALA A 359 17.72 10.21 15.62
CA ALA A 359 18.29 9.01 16.23
C ALA A 359 18.00 7.76 15.36
N LYS A 360 18.56 6.62 15.76
CA LYS A 360 18.31 5.33 15.09
C LYS A 360 16.79 5.03 15.09
N ALA A 361 16.31 4.43 14.00
CA ALA A 361 14.94 3.94 13.91
C ALA A 361 14.64 2.91 15.01
N PRO A 362 13.36 2.77 15.43
CA PRO A 362 12.91 1.67 16.28
C PRO A 362 13.52 0.34 15.84
N CYS A 363 13.82 -0.52 16.81
CA CYS A 363 14.23 -1.87 16.48
C CYS A 363 13.17 -2.51 15.57
N SER A 364 13.62 -3.32 14.62
CA SER A 364 12.79 -4.33 13.99
C SER A 364 12.91 -5.58 14.83
#